data_AF-R5D2T7-F1
#
_entry.id   AF-R5D2T7-F1
#
_cell.length_a   1.000
_cell.length_b   1.000
_cell.length_c   1.000
_cell.angle_alpha   90.00
_cell.angle_beta   90.00
_cell.angle_gamma   90.00
#
_symmetry.space_group_name_H-M   'P 1'
#
loop_
_entity.id
_entity.type
_entity.pdbx_description
1 polymer ?
#
loop_
_entity_poly.entity_id
_entity_poly.type
_entity_poly.pdbx_seq_one_letter_code
_entity_poly.pdbx_strand_id
1 'polypeptide(L)'
;MKQISKDIVLAAVVRSFFKYFVTGIIESQHGTDIQNGFEPINVKKTMLNHYEHISRYFNREAFFALMRLNFATEEMEQQLREFMKPGTSDMELVRFACRTDDFYQAMVNEYKRNFELLLCGRLEQQDEHDANYTRLPEGGTIDAEMAEKIIGEIAAHAYSHGKNIGKTH
;
A
#
# COMPACT_ATOMS: atom_id res chain seq x y z
N MET A 1 18.77 -4.98 -17.91
CA MET A 1 17.74 -4.47 -16.98
C MET A 1 17.55 -5.49 -15.88
N LYS A 2 17.75 -5.08 -14.61
CA LYS A 2 17.64 -5.98 -13.45
C LYS A 2 16.16 -6.30 -13.23
N GLN A 3 15.82 -7.58 -13.10
CA GLN A 3 14.45 -8.02 -12.86
C GLN A 3 14.25 -8.30 -11.37
N ILE A 4 13.07 -7.96 -10.85
CA ILE A 4 12.64 -8.22 -9.47
C ILE A 4 11.32 -9.00 -9.52
N SER A 5 11.15 -9.96 -8.62
CA SER A 5 9.91 -10.72 -8.50
C SER A 5 8.76 -9.81 -8.06
N LYS A 6 7.60 -9.92 -8.70
CA LYS A 6 6.47 -9.01 -8.46
C LYS A 6 5.86 -9.17 -7.07
N ASP A 7 5.98 -10.34 -6.45
CA ASP A 7 5.56 -10.58 -5.07
C ASP A 7 6.37 -9.74 -4.05
N ILE A 8 7.68 -9.58 -4.26
CA ILE A 8 8.54 -8.67 -3.49
C ILE A 8 8.04 -7.23 -3.66
N VAL A 9 7.77 -6.82 -4.91
CA VAL A 9 7.32 -5.46 -5.21
C VAL A 9 5.94 -5.20 -4.59
N LEU A 10 5.02 -6.16 -4.70
CA LEU A 10 3.70 -6.11 -4.10
C LEU A 10 3.78 -5.92 -2.57
N ALA A 11 4.57 -6.75 -1.90
CA ALA A 11 4.77 -6.65 -0.47
C ALA A 11 5.36 -5.29 -0.08
N ALA A 12 6.35 -4.80 -0.82
CA ALA A 12 6.96 -3.49 -0.60
C ALA A 12 5.97 -2.33 -0.83
N VAL A 13 5.09 -2.42 -1.83
CA VAL A 13 4.04 -1.44 -2.11
C VAL A 13 3.08 -1.34 -0.93
N VAL A 14 2.55 -2.47 -0.45
CA VAL A 14 1.61 -2.51 0.67
C VAL A 14 2.26 -2.00 1.95
N ARG A 15 3.45 -2.50 2.28
CA ARG A 15 4.20 -2.04 3.46
C ARG A 15 4.51 -0.54 3.40
N SER A 16 4.92 -0.04 2.24
CA SER A 16 5.24 1.38 2.05
C SER A 16 4.01 2.24 2.28
N PHE A 17 2.85 1.85 1.74
CA PHE A 17 1.60 2.56 2.01
C PHE A 17 1.36 2.71 3.52
N PHE A 18 1.35 1.61 4.27
CA PHE A 18 1.04 1.66 5.71
C PHE A 18 2.07 2.47 6.49
N LYS A 19 3.36 2.23 6.24
CA LYS A 19 4.47 2.95 6.87
C LYS A 19 4.31 4.45 6.68
N TYR A 20 4.21 4.90 5.43
CA TYR A 20 4.22 6.32 5.12
C TYR A 20 2.90 7.02 5.43
N PHE A 21 1.77 6.34 5.26
CA PHE A 21 0.46 6.87 5.65
C PHE A 21 0.40 7.18 7.14
N VAL A 22 0.77 6.22 7.99
CA VAL A 22 0.76 6.40 9.45
C VAL A 22 1.82 7.41 9.88
N THR A 23 3.01 7.39 9.26
CA THR A 23 4.06 8.39 9.52
C THR A 23 3.55 9.80 9.23
N GLY A 24 2.86 10.02 8.11
CA GLY A 24 2.29 11.32 7.75
C GLY A 24 1.30 11.84 8.80
N ILE A 25 0.42 10.96 9.32
CA ILE A 25 -0.52 11.33 10.38
C ILE A 25 0.23 11.68 11.66
N ILE A 26 1.11 10.80 12.12
CA ILE A 26 1.84 10.97 13.39
C ILE A 26 2.66 12.27 13.36
N GLU A 27 3.43 12.51 12.30
CA GLU A 27 4.24 13.73 12.18
C GLU A 27 3.37 15.00 12.18
N SER A 28 2.19 14.95 11.57
CA SER A 28 1.28 16.10 11.57
C SER A 28 0.65 16.40 12.93
N GLN A 29 0.46 15.37 13.78
CA GLN A 29 -0.14 15.51 15.11
C GLN A 29 0.88 15.82 16.20
N HIS A 30 2.09 15.25 16.10
CA HIS A 30 3.12 15.31 17.14
C HIS A 30 4.23 16.32 16.85
N GLY A 31 4.28 16.92 15.65
CA GLY A 31 5.24 17.95 15.30
C GLY A 31 6.69 17.48 15.49
N THR A 32 7.41 18.06 16.44
CA THR A 32 8.81 17.70 16.75
C THR A 32 8.95 16.51 17.69
N ASP A 33 7.89 16.07 18.38
CA ASP A 33 7.91 14.94 19.32
C ASP A 33 7.53 13.61 18.62
N ILE A 34 8.22 13.33 17.52
CA ILE A 34 7.92 12.19 16.64
C ILE A 34 8.13 10.85 17.36
N GLN A 35 9.12 10.78 18.26
CA GLN A 35 9.44 9.55 19.00
C GLN A 35 8.26 9.11 19.88
N ASN A 36 7.66 10.05 20.62
CA ASN A 36 6.44 9.82 21.37
C ASN A 36 5.29 9.40 20.45
N GLY A 37 5.17 10.05 19.28
CA GLY A 37 4.18 9.68 18.27
C GLY A 37 4.22 8.21 17.83
N PHE A 38 5.42 7.61 17.77
CA PHE A 38 5.62 6.20 17.43
C PHE A 38 5.59 5.24 18.63
N GLU A 39 5.31 5.72 19.85
CA GLU A 39 5.05 4.82 20.97
C GLU A 39 3.81 3.95 20.68
N PRO A 40 3.80 2.67 21.09
CA PRO A 40 2.73 1.74 20.71
C PRO A 40 1.32 2.21 21.05
N ILE A 41 1.15 2.95 22.14
CA ILE A 41 -0.14 3.50 22.53
C ILE A 41 -0.61 4.62 21.58
N ASN A 42 0.30 5.44 21.08
CA ASN A 42 -0.03 6.55 20.18
C ASN A 42 -0.27 6.05 18.77
N VAL A 43 0.52 5.09 18.28
CA VAL A 43 0.22 4.39 17.02
C VAL A 43 -1.17 3.74 17.05
N LYS A 44 -1.55 3.07 18.15
CA LYS A 44 -2.91 2.52 18.32
C LYS A 44 -3.98 3.60 18.31
N LYS A 45 -3.77 4.72 19.00
CA LYS A 45 -4.72 5.85 18.98
C LYS A 45 -4.88 6.42 17.58
N THR A 46 -3.78 6.67 16.88
CA THR A 46 -3.80 7.10 15.47
C THR A 46 -4.57 6.11 14.61
N MET A 47 -4.32 4.82 14.78
CA MET A 47 -5.03 3.77 14.06
C MET A 47 -6.55 3.81 14.34
N LEU A 48 -6.95 3.87 15.61
CA LEU A 48 -8.37 3.89 16.00
C LEU A 48 -9.12 5.15 15.55
N ASN A 49 -8.43 6.28 15.45
CA ASN A 49 -9.04 7.56 15.06
C ASN A 49 -9.18 7.74 13.54
N HIS A 50 -8.43 6.96 12.75
CA HIS A 50 -8.32 7.19 11.30
C HIS A 50 -8.50 5.90 10.47
N TYR A 51 -8.94 4.79 11.07
CA TYR A 51 -9.01 3.49 10.40
C TYR A 51 -9.93 3.48 9.19
N GLU A 52 -11.01 4.27 9.21
CA GLU A 52 -11.97 4.40 8.12
C GLU A 52 -11.32 5.00 6.85
N HIS A 53 -10.24 5.76 7.00
CA HIS A 53 -9.54 6.37 5.89
C HIS A 53 -8.57 5.41 5.22
N ILE A 54 -7.99 4.46 5.97
CA ILE A 54 -6.93 3.58 5.49
C ILE A 54 -7.37 2.79 4.25
N SER A 55 -8.52 2.11 4.31
CA SER A 55 -9.01 1.30 3.18
C SER A 55 -9.27 2.16 1.94
N ARG A 56 -9.86 3.35 2.11
CA ARG A 56 -10.14 4.28 1.01
C ARG A 56 -8.87 4.72 0.31
N TYR A 57 -7.90 5.24 1.06
CA TYR A 57 -6.64 5.72 0.47
C TYR A 57 -5.79 4.58 -0.05
N PHE A 58 -5.79 3.42 0.62
CA PHE A 58 -5.09 2.24 0.14
C PHE A 58 -5.65 1.80 -1.21
N ASN A 59 -6.96 1.61 -1.34
CA ASN A 59 -7.52 1.10 -2.60
C ASN A 59 -7.23 2.04 -3.77
N ARG A 60 -7.33 3.36 -3.54
CA ARG A 60 -6.99 4.36 -4.55
C ARG A 60 -5.54 4.26 -5.02
N GLU A 61 -4.58 4.24 -4.10
CA GLU A 61 -3.16 4.26 -4.47
C GLU A 61 -2.67 2.88 -4.94
N ALA A 62 -3.14 1.80 -4.31
CA ALA A 62 -2.84 0.44 -4.69
C ALA A 62 -3.33 0.14 -6.11
N PHE A 63 -4.51 0.64 -6.51
CA PHE A 63 -5.01 0.48 -7.88
C PHE A 63 -3.97 0.94 -8.93
N PHE A 64 -3.45 2.16 -8.81
CA PHE A 64 -2.46 2.68 -9.77
C PHE A 64 -1.15 1.89 -9.75
N ALA A 65 -0.67 1.53 -8.56
CA ALA A 65 0.53 0.72 -8.40
C ALA A 65 0.39 -0.67 -9.06
N LEU A 66 -0.74 -1.34 -8.81
CA LEU A 66 -1.04 -2.68 -9.31
C LEU A 66 -1.28 -2.69 -10.82
N MET A 67 -1.94 -1.67 -11.37
CA MET A 67 -2.10 -1.52 -12.82
C MET A 67 -0.74 -1.50 -13.50
N ARG A 68 0.19 -0.69 -13.00
CA ARG A 68 1.56 -0.60 -13.53
C ARG A 68 2.40 -1.85 -13.29
N LEU A 69 2.10 -2.60 -12.24
CA LEU A 69 2.78 -3.85 -11.94
C LEU A 69 2.33 -4.99 -12.86
N ASN A 70 1.05 -5.02 -13.26
CA ASN A 70 0.43 -6.20 -13.87
C ASN A 70 0.00 -6.03 -15.33
N PHE A 71 -0.07 -4.81 -15.84
CA PHE A 71 -0.49 -4.53 -17.22
C PHE A 71 0.63 -3.90 -18.04
N ALA A 72 0.63 -4.18 -19.34
CA ALA A 72 1.47 -3.47 -20.28
C ALA A 72 0.92 -2.05 -20.49
N THR A 73 1.80 -1.05 -20.57
CA THR A 73 1.41 0.36 -20.69
C THR A 73 0.49 0.61 -21.88
N GLU A 74 0.71 -0.08 -23.01
CA GLU A 74 -0.11 0.12 -24.21
C GLU A 74 -1.55 -0.37 -24.05
N GLU A 75 -1.81 -1.32 -23.15
CA GLU A 75 -3.12 -1.97 -23.00
C GLU A 75 -3.93 -1.42 -21.82
N MET A 76 -3.28 -0.76 -20.85
CA MET A 76 -3.91 -0.32 -19.60
C MET A 76 -5.19 0.49 -19.81
N GLU A 77 -5.16 1.49 -20.69
CA GLU A 77 -6.31 2.37 -20.87
C GLU A 77 -7.51 1.66 -21.49
N GLN A 78 -7.27 0.79 -22.49
CA GLN A 78 -8.34 0.05 -23.14
C GLN A 78 -8.98 -0.92 -22.14
N GLN A 79 -8.16 -1.70 -21.46
CA GLN A 79 -8.58 -2.67 -20.44
C GLN A 79 -9.39 -1.97 -19.33
N LEU A 80 -8.94 -0.80 -18.87
CA LEU A 80 -9.65 -0.03 -17.85
C LEU A 80 -11.01 0.48 -18.37
N ARG A 81 -11.08 1.01 -19.59
CA ARG A 81 -12.33 1.47 -20.19
C ARG A 81 -13.35 0.34 -20.35
N GLU A 82 -12.91 -0.85 -20.72
CA GLU A 82 -13.76 -2.03 -20.87
C GLU A 82 -14.28 -2.55 -19.51
N PHE A 83 -13.46 -2.43 -18.47
CA PHE A 83 -13.84 -2.84 -17.11
C PHE A 83 -14.78 -1.84 -16.43
N MET A 84 -14.50 -0.53 -16.55
CA MET A 84 -15.22 0.49 -15.80
C MET A 84 -16.68 0.62 -16.23
N LYS A 85 -17.57 0.53 -15.24
CA LYS A 85 -19.00 0.78 -15.36
C LYS A 85 -19.45 1.81 -14.34
N PRO A 86 -20.59 2.51 -14.56
CA PRO A 86 -21.18 3.36 -13.53
C PRO A 86 -21.34 2.58 -12.21
N GLY A 87 -20.79 3.12 -11.12
CA GLY A 87 -20.86 2.48 -9.80
C GLY A 87 -19.75 1.48 -9.47
N THR A 88 -18.76 1.27 -10.35
CA THR A 88 -17.58 0.43 -10.04
C THR A 88 -16.87 0.97 -8.79
N SER A 89 -16.67 0.11 -7.80
CA SER A 89 -16.02 0.46 -6.53
C SER A 89 -14.50 0.43 -6.62
N ASP A 90 -13.83 1.16 -5.72
CA ASP A 90 -12.36 1.14 -5.63
C ASP A 90 -11.81 -0.28 -5.36
N MET A 91 -12.56 -1.11 -4.62
CA MET A 91 -12.19 -2.51 -4.36
C MET A 91 -12.25 -3.35 -5.64
N GLU A 92 -13.27 -3.17 -6.48
CA GLU A 92 -13.36 -3.84 -7.77
C GLU A 92 -12.22 -3.42 -8.70
N LEU A 93 -11.84 -2.14 -8.69
CA LEU A 93 -10.69 -1.63 -9.44
C LEU A 93 -9.37 -2.26 -8.98
N VAL A 94 -9.14 -2.35 -7.66
CA VAL A 94 -7.95 -3.03 -7.10
C VAL A 94 -7.93 -4.51 -7.48
N ARG A 95 -9.08 -5.18 -7.39
CA ARG A 95 -9.22 -6.59 -7.78
C ARG A 95 -8.86 -6.82 -9.24
N PHE A 96 -9.36 -5.95 -10.11
CA PHE A 96 -9.03 -5.94 -11.54
C PHE A 96 -7.54 -5.69 -11.77
N ALA A 97 -6.96 -4.70 -11.09
CA ALA A 97 -5.54 -4.35 -11.21
C ALA A 97 -4.59 -5.48 -10.74
N CYS A 98 -5.05 -6.37 -9.87
CA CYS A 98 -4.29 -7.57 -9.49
C CYS A 98 -4.17 -8.61 -10.61
N ARG A 99 -5.04 -8.55 -11.64
CA ARG A 99 -5.07 -9.43 -12.83
C ARG A 99 -5.39 -10.91 -12.56
N THR A 100 -4.93 -11.49 -11.45
CA THR A 100 -5.22 -12.87 -11.05
C THR A 100 -5.72 -12.94 -9.61
N ASP A 101 -6.37 -14.06 -9.29
CA ASP A 101 -6.92 -14.35 -7.97
C ASP A 101 -5.82 -14.54 -6.93
N ASP A 102 -4.76 -15.24 -7.29
CA ASP A 102 -3.62 -15.47 -6.42
C ASP A 102 -2.87 -14.17 -6.10
N PHE A 103 -2.72 -13.27 -7.08
CA PHE A 103 -2.08 -11.97 -6.87
C PHE A 103 -2.94 -11.07 -5.98
N TYR A 104 -4.26 -11.10 -6.16
CA TYR A 104 -5.18 -10.40 -5.28
C TYR A 104 -5.14 -10.96 -3.86
N GLN A 105 -5.10 -12.28 -3.71
CA GLN A 105 -5.01 -12.92 -2.39
C GLN A 105 -3.69 -12.61 -1.70
N ALA A 106 -2.57 -12.58 -2.44
CA ALA A 106 -1.29 -12.13 -1.93
C ALA A 106 -1.37 -10.68 -1.43
N MET A 107 -1.97 -9.78 -2.21
CA MET A 107 -2.18 -8.38 -1.81
C MET A 107 -3.02 -8.28 -0.52
N VAL A 108 -4.12 -9.03 -0.44
CA VAL A 108 -4.98 -9.08 0.75
C VAL A 108 -4.21 -9.61 1.97
N ASN A 109 -3.35 -10.61 1.81
CA ASN A 109 -2.54 -11.16 2.90
C ASN A 109 -1.52 -10.11 3.40
N GLU A 110 -0.83 -9.42 2.50
CA GLU A 110 0.07 -8.32 2.85
C GLU A 110 -0.66 -7.17 3.56
N TYR A 111 -1.86 -6.83 3.08
CA TYR A 111 -2.69 -5.78 3.67
C TYR A 111 -3.09 -6.16 5.09
N LYS A 112 -3.62 -7.36 5.28
CA LYS A 112 -4.02 -7.87 6.60
C LYS A 112 -2.84 -7.89 7.57
N ARG A 113 -1.69 -8.43 7.17
CA ARG A 113 -0.50 -8.49 8.03
C ARG A 113 -0.08 -7.09 8.50
N ASN A 114 0.02 -6.13 7.59
CA ASN A 114 0.39 -4.75 7.95
C ASN A 114 -0.67 -4.08 8.84
N PHE A 115 -1.95 -4.31 8.54
CA PHE A 115 -3.05 -3.77 9.33
C PHE A 115 -3.09 -4.36 10.76
N GLU A 116 -2.87 -5.67 10.91
CA GLU A 116 -2.78 -6.36 12.21
C GLU A 116 -1.64 -5.81 13.08
N LEU A 117 -0.48 -5.54 12.47
CA LEU A 117 0.65 -4.90 13.16
C LEU A 117 0.29 -3.51 13.69
N LEU A 118 -0.45 -2.72 12.91
CA LEU A 118 -0.93 -1.41 13.35
C LEU A 118 -1.93 -1.52 14.50
N LEU A 119 -2.82 -2.52 14.49
CA LEU A 119 -3.70 -2.82 15.64
C LEU A 119 -2.89 -3.22 16.89
N CYS A 120 -1.71 -3.82 16.71
CA CYS A 120 -0.73 -4.05 17.78
C CYS A 120 0.09 -2.81 18.16
N GLY A 121 -0.09 -1.67 17.47
CA GLY A 121 0.58 -0.41 17.76
C GLY A 121 1.97 -0.29 17.15
N ARG A 122 2.27 -1.00 16.06
CA ARG A 122 3.59 -0.95 15.44
C ARG A 122 3.53 -1.08 13.93
N LEU A 123 4.60 -0.64 13.28
CA LEU A 123 4.84 -0.87 11.86
C LEU A 123 5.70 -2.12 11.66
N GLU A 124 5.63 -2.70 10.46
CA GLU A 124 6.45 -3.84 10.05
C GLU A 124 7.93 -3.46 9.94
N GLN A 125 8.80 -4.22 10.62
CA GLN A 125 10.25 -4.06 10.53
C GLN A 125 10.83 -4.73 9.27
N GLN A 126 12.05 -4.36 8.90
CA GLN A 126 12.66 -4.83 7.65
C GLN A 126 12.94 -6.34 7.67
N ASP A 127 13.47 -6.84 8.78
CA ASP A 127 13.72 -8.27 9.00
C ASP A 127 12.43 -9.10 9.01
N GLU A 128 11.38 -8.60 9.67
CA GLU A 128 10.06 -9.22 9.65
C GLU A 128 9.48 -9.30 8.23
N HIS A 129 9.63 -8.21 7.47
CA HIS A 129 9.20 -8.14 6.08
C HIS A 129 9.92 -9.17 5.21
N ASP A 130 11.25 -9.17 5.27
CA ASP A 130 12.09 -10.05 4.45
C ASP A 130 11.84 -11.53 4.76
N ALA A 131 11.50 -11.85 6.02
CA ALA A 131 11.17 -13.20 6.45
C ALA A 131 9.74 -13.63 6.08
N ASN A 132 8.75 -12.75 6.23
CA ASN A 132 7.33 -13.15 6.30
C ASN A 132 6.43 -12.64 5.18
N TYR A 133 6.97 -11.89 4.20
CA TYR A 133 6.14 -11.46 3.08
C TYR A 133 5.57 -12.64 2.29
N THR A 134 4.37 -12.46 1.74
CA THR A 134 3.64 -13.47 0.98
C THR A 134 4.36 -13.75 -0.32
N ARG A 135 4.93 -14.96 -0.43
CA ARG A 135 5.64 -15.42 -1.62
C ARG A 135 4.64 -15.80 -2.70
N LEU A 136 4.87 -15.32 -3.93
CA LEU A 136 4.12 -15.67 -5.12
C LEU A 136 5.06 -15.65 -6.35
N PRO A 137 6.00 -16.60 -6.45
CA PRO A 137 7.01 -16.62 -7.50
C PRO A 137 6.42 -16.71 -8.92
N GLU A 138 5.28 -17.37 -9.07
CA GLU A 138 4.49 -17.44 -10.31
C GLU A 138 3.86 -16.11 -10.73
N GLY A 139 3.87 -15.09 -9.86
CA GLY A 139 3.41 -13.75 -10.17
C GLY A 139 4.23 -13.05 -11.25
N GLY A 140 5.42 -13.57 -11.57
CA GLY A 140 6.29 -13.05 -12.62
C GLY A 140 7.26 -11.97 -12.12
N THR A 141 7.91 -11.28 -13.05
CA THR A 141 8.94 -10.28 -12.74
C THR A 141 8.64 -8.93 -13.40
N ILE A 142 9.28 -7.89 -12.87
CA ILE A 142 9.24 -6.53 -13.40
C ILE A 142 10.65 -5.93 -13.37
N ASP A 143 10.89 -4.94 -14.22
CA ASP A 143 12.12 -4.15 -14.17
C ASP A 143 12.29 -3.42 -12.83
N ALA A 144 13.51 -3.41 -12.32
CA ALA A 144 13.86 -2.82 -11.03
C ALA A 144 13.60 -1.30 -10.97
N GLU A 145 13.88 -0.54 -12.03
CA GLU A 145 13.66 0.91 -12.03
C GLU A 145 12.15 1.22 -11.98
N MET A 146 11.35 0.42 -12.71
CA MET A 146 9.90 0.51 -12.63
C MET A 146 9.37 0.15 -11.23
N ALA A 147 9.92 -0.90 -10.60
CA ALA A 147 9.57 -1.27 -9.23
C ALA A 147 9.87 -0.16 -8.23
N GLU A 148 11.08 0.42 -8.29
CA GLU A 148 11.48 1.54 -7.43
C GLU A 148 10.56 2.75 -7.62
N LYS A 149 10.20 3.07 -8.86
CA LYS A 149 9.27 4.16 -9.17
C LYS A 149 7.88 3.91 -8.58
N ILE A 150 7.33 2.70 -8.73
CA ILE A 150 6.01 2.34 -8.17
C ILE A 150 6.02 2.47 -6.64
N ILE A 151 7.05 1.94 -5.98
CA ILE A 151 7.19 1.98 -4.51
C ILE A 151 7.36 3.42 -4.01
N GLY A 152 8.18 4.23 -4.70
CA GLY A 152 8.41 5.63 -4.34
C GLY A 152 7.16 6.49 -4.46
N GLU A 153 6.37 6.30 -5.51
CA GLU A 153 5.13 7.07 -5.72
C GLU A 153 4.06 6.74 -4.67
N ILE A 154 3.81 5.46 -4.38
CA ILE A 154 2.83 5.10 -3.34
C ILE A 154 3.28 5.59 -1.96
N ALA A 155 4.58 5.55 -1.65
CA ALA A 155 5.12 6.11 -0.41
C ALA A 155 4.85 7.62 -0.30
N ALA A 156 5.14 8.38 -1.36
CA ALA A 156 4.93 9.83 -1.38
C ALA A 156 3.46 10.22 -1.25
N HIS A 157 2.57 9.53 -1.99
CA HIS A 157 1.13 9.79 -1.92
C HIS A 157 0.55 9.40 -0.56
N ALA A 158 0.90 8.22 -0.04
CA ALA A 158 0.47 7.75 1.27
C ALA A 158 0.84 8.75 2.37
N TYR A 159 2.10 9.21 2.37
CA TYR A 159 2.57 10.23 3.31
C TYR A 159 1.76 11.53 3.20
N SER A 160 1.54 12.03 1.98
CA SER A 160 0.76 13.24 1.73
C SER A 160 -0.67 13.13 2.25
N HIS A 161 -1.35 12.01 1.97
CA HIS A 161 -2.71 11.75 2.46
C HIS A 161 -2.74 11.70 3.98
N GLY A 162 -1.82 10.95 4.60
CA GLY A 162 -1.72 10.87 6.06
C GLY A 162 -1.50 12.24 6.72
N LYS A 163 -0.59 13.04 6.16
CA LYS A 163 -0.31 14.40 6.65
C LYS A 163 -1.50 15.34 6.55
N ASN A 164 -2.35 15.17 5.55
CA ASN A 164 -3.55 16.01 5.40
C ASN A 164 -4.63 15.60 6.41
N ILE A 165 -4.82 14.30 6.62
CA ILE A 165 -5.79 13.75 7.59
C ILE A 165 -5.43 14.16 9.01
N GLY A 166 -4.15 14.06 9.40
CA GLY A 166 -3.75 14.39 10.75
C GLY A 166 -3.78 15.88 11.09
N LYS A 167 -3.99 16.77 10.11
CA LYS A 167 -4.26 18.21 10.33
C LYS A 167 -5.74 18.52 10.60
N THR A 168 -6.64 17.61 10.28
CA THR A 168 -8.11 17.82 10.37
C THR A 168 -8.70 17.55 11.76
N HIS A 169 -7.86 17.31 12.76
CA HIS A 169 -8.21 17.15 14.18
C HIS A 169 -7.24 17.95 15.06
#